data_AF-A0A832JFC3-F1
#
_entry.id   AF-A0A832JFC3-F1
#
_cell.length_a   1.000
_cell.length_b   1.000
_cell.length_c   1.000
_cell.angle_alpha   90.00
_cell.angle_beta   90.00
_cell.angle_gamma   90.00
#
_symmetry.space_group_name_H-M   'P 1'
#
loop_
_entity.id
_entity.type
_entity.pdbx_description
1 polymer ?
#
loop_
_entity_poly.entity_id
_entity_poly.type
_entity_poly.pdbx_seq_one_letter_code
_entity_poly.pdbx_strand_id
1 'polypeptide(L)'
;MAVREPIRPVGGFELWSWFFMRLSGLLLLFLAMGHLFIMHVFNSVETINYEFAAARLRHMGWRMYDLAMLLLALLHGFNGLRIVMEDYVHSDGWRALGMTLVFLLTFL
;
A
#
# COMPACT_ATOMS: atom_id res chain seq x y z
N MET A 1 6.66 -13.23 -30.59
CA MET A 1 6.79 -12.57 -29.27
C MET A 1 7.60 -13.51 -28.39
N ALA A 2 8.80 -13.13 -27.97
CA ALA A 2 9.56 -13.96 -27.03
C ALA A 2 8.92 -13.82 -25.63
N VAL A 3 8.42 -14.93 -25.08
CA VAL A 3 7.98 -14.97 -23.68
C VAL A 3 9.23 -14.78 -22.83
N ARG A 4 9.32 -13.67 -22.10
CA ARG A 4 10.38 -13.52 -21.09
C ARG A 4 10.03 -14.48 -19.95
N GLU A 5 10.92 -15.42 -19.68
CA GLU A 5 10.81 -16.29 -18.51
C GLU A 5 10.73 -15.41 -17.25
N PRO A 6 9.74 -15.64 -16.35
CA PRO A 6 9.62 -14.85 -15.13
C PRO A 6 10.86 -15.05 -14.27
N ILE A 7 11.65 -13.99 -14.10
CA ILE A 7 12.85 -14.02 -13.26
C ILE A 7 12.39 -14.25 -11.82
N ARG A 8 12.72 -15.42 -11.27
CA ARG A 8 12.52 -15.68 -9.85
C ARG A 8 13.48 -14.79 -9.04
N PRO A 9 12.99 -14.04 -8.04
CA PRO A 9 13.90 -13.33 -7.14
C PRO A 9 14.72 -14.36 -6.36
N VAL A 10 16.03 -14.38 -6.58
CA VAL A 10 16.97 -15.33 -5.98
C VAL A 10 17.71 -14.75 -4.76
N GLY A 11 17.58 -13.44 -4.50
CA GLY A 11 18.22 -12.78 -3.36
C GLY A 11 18.13 -11.25 -3.40
N GLY A 12 18.70 -10.60 -2.38
CA GLY A 12 18.81 -9.15 -2.30
C GLY A 12 17.48 -8.42 -2.07
N PHE A 13 17.42 -7.15 -2.48
CA PHE A 13 16.26 -6.29 -2.30
C PHE A 13 14.98 -6.85 -2.93
N GLU A 14 15.08 -7.42 -4.15
CA GLU A 14 13.91 -7.92 -4.87
C GLU A 14 13.28 -9.13 -4.18
N LEU A 15 14.07 -9.99 -3.52
CA LEU A 15 13.54 -11.09 -2.72
C LEU A 15 12.78 -10.58 -1.49
N TRP A 16 13.33 -9.59 -0.78
CA TRP A 16 12.66 -8.98 0.38
C TRP A 16 11.40 -8.22 -0.03
N SER A 17 11.46 -7.46 -1.12
CA SER A 17 10.31 -6.78 -1.72
C SER A 17 9.23 -7.79 -2.10
N TRP A 18 9.62 -8.92 -2.70
CA TRP A 18 8.71 -10.01 -3.04
C TRP A 18 8.01 -10.56 -1.80
N PHE A 19 8.74 -10.92 -0.75
CA PHE A 19 8.14 -11.43 0.50
C PHE A 19 7.24 -10.40 1.16
N PHE A 20 7.70 -9.14 1.23
CA PHE A 20 6.93 -8.02 1.76
C PHE A 20 5.58 -7.91 1.07
N MET A 21 5.51 -7.94 -0.27
CA MET A 21 4.25 -7.83 -1.01
C MET A 21 3.26 -8.94 -0.65
N ARG A 22 3.70 -10.18 -0.42
CA ARG A 22 2.79 -11.29 -0.10
C ARG A 22 2.25 -11.15 1.31
N LEU A 23 3.13 -10.90 2.26
CA LEU A 23 2.76 -10.79 3.67
C LEU A 23 1.90 -9.54 3.92
N SER A 24 2.32 -8.39 3.39
CA SER A 24 1.54 -7.15 3.52
C SER A 24 0.19 -7.24 2.80
N GLY A 25 0.10 -7.90 1.64
CA GLY A 25 -1.17 -8.12 0.95
C GLY A 25 -2.15 -8.95 1.79
N LEU A 26 -1.67 -10.03 2.41
CA LEU A 26 -2.48 -10.84 3.31
C LEU A 26 -2.96 -10.04 4.53
N LEU A 27 -2.07 -9.26 5.16
CA LEU A 27 -2.44 -8.41 6.30
C LEU A 27 -3.42 -7.31 5.89
N LEU A 28 -3.19 -6.68 4.75
CA LEU A 28 -4.04 -5.62 4.20
C LEU A 28 -5.43 -6.14 3.84
N LEU A 29 -5.58 -7.39 3.42
CA LEU A 29 -6.90 -7.97 3.22
C LEU A 29 -7.75 -7.85 4.49
N PHE A 30 -7.22 -8.21 5.65
CA PHE A 30 -7.96 -8.10 6.91
C PHE A 30 -8.10 -6.66 7.39
N LEU A 31 -7.02 -5.87 7.32
CA LEU A 31 -7.02 -4.47 7.78
C LEU A 31 -7.96 -3.60 6.94
N ALA A 32 -7.83 -3.63 5.61
CA ALA A 32 -8.66 -2.83 4.72
C ALA A 32 -10.11 -3.30 4.75
N MET A 33 -10.37 -4.62 4.73
CA MET A 33 -11.76 -5.12 4.78
C MET A 33 -12.43 -4.82 6.12
N GLY A 34 -11.71 -4.98 7.23
CA GLY A 34 -12.21 -4.60 8.55
C GLY A 34 -12.50 -3.10 8.65
N HIS A 35 -11.66 -2.27 8.04
CA HIS A 35 -11.88 -0.82 7.98
C HIS A 35 -13.12 -0.47 7.18
N LEU A 36 -13.24 -1.00 5.96
CA LEU A 36 -14.42 -0.76 5.12
C LEU A 36 -15.69 -1.26 5.80
N PHE A 37 -15.64 -2.41 6.48
CA PHE A 37 -16.78 -2.93 7.24
C PHE A 37 -17.18 -1.98 8.37
N ILE A 38 -16.23 -1.59 9.23
CA ILE A 38 -16.53 -0.70 10.36
C ILE A 38 -17.02 0.66 9.86
N MET A 39 -16.42 1.23 8.82
CA MET A 39 -16.77 2.57 8.35
C MET A 39 -18.05 2.58 7.52
N HIS A 40 -18.27 1.61 6.64
CA HIS A 40 -19.34 1.70 5.63
C HIS A 40 -20.47 0.68 5.79
N VAL A 41 -20.29 -0.35 6.62
CA VAL A 41 -21.33 -1.36 6.88
C VAL A 41 -21.90 -1.20 8.28
N PHE A 42 -21.03 -1.04 9.28
CA PHE A 42 -21.44 -0.92 10.67
C PHE A 42 -21.84 0.51 11.05
N ASN A 43 -21.21 1.51 10.44
CA ASN A 43 -21.54 2.92 10.60
C ASN A 43 -22.14 3.50 9.31
N SER A 44 -23.01 4.50 9.45
CA SER A 44 -23.54 5.24 8.31
C SER A 44 -22.59 6.39 7.94
N VAL A 45 -22.58 6.79 6.67
CA VAL A 45 -21.84 7.96 6.20
C VAL A 45 -22.26 9.26 6.91
N GLU A 46 -23.49 9.33 7.41
CA GLU A 46 -23.98 10.47 8.20
C GLU A 46 -23.33 10.55 9.59
N THR A 47 -22.88 9.41 10.12
CA THR A 47 -22.23 9.32 11.45
C THR A 47 -20.72 9.52 11.40
N ILE A 48 -20.10 9.34 10.22
CA ILE A 48 -18.67 9.55 10.03
C ILE A 48 -18.42 11.05 9.84
N ASN A 49 -18.28 11.74 10.96
CA ASN A 49 -17.97 13.16 11.04
C ASN A 49 -16.69 13.41 11.86
N TYR A 50 -16.40 14.69 12.14
CA TYR A 50 -15.23 15.08 12.91
C TYR A 50 -15.23 14.46 14.32
N GLU A 51 -16.38 14.46 15.00
CA GLU A 51 -16.52 13.94 16.37
C GLU A 51 -16.23 12.43 16.42
N PHE A 52 -16.73 11.67 15.44
CA PHE A 52 -16.45 10.25 15.29
C PHE A 52 -14.95 10.00 15.09
N ALA A 53 -14.33 10.73 14.15
CA ALA A 53 -12.90 10.59 13.88
C ALA A 53 -12.04 10.96 15.11
N ALA A 54 -12.36 12.08 15.77
CA ALA A 54 -11.67 12.52 16.98
C ALA A 54 -11.83 11.51 18.12
N ALA A 55 -13.02 10.96 18.33
CA ALA A 55 -13.26 9.94 19.34
C ALA A 55 -12.45 8.67 19.07
N ARG A 56 -12.43 8.21 17.82
CA ARG A 56 -11.66 7.03 17.41
C ARG A 56 -10.16 7.26 17.55
N LEU A 57 -9.67 8.42 17.13
CA LEU A 57 -8.30 8.85 17.32
C LEU A 57 -7.94 9.14 18.78
N ARG A 58 -8.84 9.14 19.77
CA ARG A 58 -8.44 9.17 21.19
C ARG A 58 -8.02 7.80 21.71
N HIS A 59 -8.42 6.73 21.04
CA HIS A 59 -8.16 5.36 21.48
C HIS A 59 -6.88 4.81 20.84
N MET A 60 -5.95 4.33 21.66
CA MET A 60 -4.64 3.83 21.19
C MET A 60 -4.78 2.66 20.21
N GLY A 61 -5.70 1.73 20.46
CA GLY A 61 -5.90 0.59 19.57
C GLY A 61 -6.31 0.98 18.15
N TRP A 62 -7.15 2.01 18.01
CA TRP A 62 -7.57 2.49 16.69
C TRP A 62 -6.46 3.25 15.97
N ARG A 63 -5.68 4.05 16.71
CA ARG A 63 -4.47 4.70 16.16
C ARG A 63 -3.51 3.68 15.57
N MET A 64 -3.20 2.61 16.30
CA MET A 64 -2.27 1.58 15.84
C MET A 64 -2.83 0.82 14.64
N TYR A 65 -4.12 0.49 14.65
CA TYR A 65 -4.81 -0.15 13.53
C TYR A 65 -4.74 0.68 12.25
N ASP A 66 -5.12 1.97 12.33
CA ASP A 66 -5.10 2.86 11.17
C ASP A 66 -3.68 3.17 10.70
N LEU A 67 -2.75 3.37 11.63
CA LEU A 67 -1.35 3.62 11.29
C LEU A 67 -0.71 2.41 10.62
N ALA A 68 -0.95 1.20 11.15
CA ALA A 68 -0.46 -0.02 10.53
C ALA A 68 -1.00 -0.19 9.11
N MET A 69 -2.31 0.03 8.92
CA MET A 69 -2.91 -0.03 7.59
C MET A 69 -2.38 1.05 6.67
N LEU A 70 -2.25 2.30 7.14
CA LEU A 70 -1.70 3.41 6.36
C LEU A 70 -0.30 3.09 5.86
N LEU A 71 0.60 2.68 6.76
CA LEU A 71 1.97 2.35 6.41
C LEU A 71 2.04 1.15 5.47
N LEU A 72 1.30 0.07 5.76
CA LEU A 72 1.29 -1.10 4.91
C LEU A 72 0.69 -0.79 3.53
N ALA A 73 -0.40 -0.04 3.45
CA ALA A 73 -1.07 0.30 2.20
C ALA A 73 -0.20 1.21 1.32
N LEU A 74 0.45 2.22 1.90
CA LEU A 74 1.38 3.08 1.19
C LEU A 74 2.57 2.27 0.65
N LEU A 75 3.26 1.53 1.52
CA LEU A 75 4.44 0.76 1.12
C LEU A 75 4.10 -0.35 0.10
N HIS A 76 2.99 -1.07 0.30
CA HIS A 76 2.52 -2.10 -0.63
C HIS A 76 2.11 -1.49 -1.98
N GLY A 77 1.30 -0.42 -1.95
CA GLY A 77 0.82 0.26 -3.14
C GLY A 77 1.95 0.86 -3.98
N PHE A 78 2.88 1.58 -3.34
CA PHE A 78 3.99 2.21 -4.05
C PHE A 78 5.03 1.21 -4.56
N ASN A 79 5.31 0.12 -3.83
CA ASN A 79 6.15 -0.95 -4.37
C ASN A 79 5.47 -1.67 -5.55
N GLY A 80 4.14 -1.86 -5.51
CA GLY A 80 3.39 -2.35 -6.65
C GLY A 80 3.44 -1.38 -7.84
N LEU A 81 3.31 -0.08 -7.59
CA LEU A 81 3.43 0.96 -8.63
C LEU A 81 4.84 0.99 -9.24
N ARG A 82 5.90 0.77 -8.45
CA ARG A 82 7.26 0.60 -8.99
C ARG A 82 7.30 -0.52 -10.03
N ILE A 83 6.74 -1.69 -9.73
CA ILE A 83 6.72 -2.81 -10.69
C ILE A 83 5.93 -2.43 -11.96
N VAL A 84 4.74 -1.84 -11.81
CA VAL A 84 3.94 -1.37 -12.96
C VAL A 84 4.73 -0.35 -13.80
N MET A 85 5.45 0.56 -13.16
CA MET A 85 6.26 1.54 -13.87
C MET A 85 7.44 0.92 -14.61
N GLU A 86 8.10 -0.08 -14.01
CA GLU A 86 9.19 -0.84 -14.66
C GLU A 86 8.67 -1.60 -15.90
N ASP A 87 7.44 -2.12 -15.84
CA ASP A 87 6.86 -2.92 -16.91
C ASP A 87 6.25 -2.08 -18.05
N TYR A 88 5.64 -0.93 -17.75
CA TYR A 88 4.80 -0.21 -18.72
C TYR A 88 5.37 1.14 -19.19
N VAL A 89 6.35 1.74 -18.49
CA VAL A 89 6.94 3.03 -18.89
C VAL A 89 8.22 2.82 -19.69
N HIS A 90 8.09 2.80 -21.01
CA HIS A 90 9.20 2.52 -21.93
C HIS A 90 10.18 3.69 -22.10
N SER A 91 9.72 4.94 -21.93
CA SER A 91 10.59 6.12 -22.02
C SER A 91 11.43 6.26 -20.76
N ASP A 92 12.76 6.23 -20.92
CA ASP A 92 13.72 6.28 -19.80
C ASP A 92 13.56 7.55 -18.94
N GLY A 93 13.33 8.71 -19.57
CA GLY A 93 13.13 9.98 -18.86
C GLY A 93 11.86 9.98 -18.01
N TRP A 94 10.73 9.52 -18.57
CA TRP A 94 9.46 9.44 -17.85
C TRP A 94 9.49 8.38 -16.74
N ARG A 95 10.19 7.27 -16.97
CA ARG A 95 10.37 6.23 -15.95
C ARG A 95 11.20 6.77 -14.79
N ALA A 96 12.34 7.41 -15.05
CA ALA A 96 13.18 7.98 -13.99
C ALA A 96 12.44 9.05 -13.18
N LEU A 97 11.71 9.95 -13.85
CA LEU A 97 10.89 10.96 -13.18
C LEU A 97 9.84 10.33 -12.28
N GLY A 98 9.05 9.39 -12.80
CA GLY A 98 7.99 8.77 -12.01
C GLY A 98 8.53 7.91 -10.87
N MET A 99 9.66 7.22 -11.02
CA MET A 99 10.29 6.50 -9.90
C MET A 99 10.75 7.45 -8.80
N THR A 100 11.24 8.63 -9.17
CA THR A 100 11.65 9.66 -8.22
C THR A 100 10.43 10.16 -7.45
N LEU A 101 9.31 10.42 -8.14
CA LEU A 101 8.06 10.84 -7.51
C LEU A 101 7.50 9.76 -6.57
N VAL A 102 7.48 8.50 -6.99
CA VAL A 102 7.05 7.36 -6.16
C VAL A 102 7.91 7.27 -4.89
N PHE A 103 9.22 7.39 -5.02
CA PHE A 103 10.13 7.36 -3.88
C PHE A 103 9.86 8.52 -2.90
N LEU A 104 9.74 9.76 -3.41
CA LEU A 104 9.47 10.92 -2.57
C LEU A 104 8.15 10.76 -1.83
N LEU A 105 7.07 10.37 -2.52
CA LEU A 105 5.75 10.18 -1.89
C LEU A 105 5.72 9.06 -0.84
N THR A 106 6.64 8.09 -0.92
CA THR A 106 6.69 6.97 0.02
C THR A 106 7.46 7.32 1.29
N PHE A 107 8.47 8.19 1.19
CA PHE A 107 9.48 8.37 2.26
C PHE A 107 9.68 9.82 2.73
N LEU A 108 9.04 10.80 2.10
CA LEU A 108 9.08 12.23 2.46
C LEU A 108 7.69 12.74 2.80
#